data_AF-A0A1H4VBX1-F1
#
_entry.id   AF-A0A1H4VBX1-F1
#
_cell.length_a   1.000
_cell.length_b   1.000
_cell.length_c   1.000
_cell.angle_alpha   90.00
_cell.angle_beta   90.00
_cell.angle_gamma   90.00
#
_symmetry.space_group_name_H-M   'P 1'
#
loop_
_entity.id
_entity.type
_entity.pdbx_description
1 polymer ?
#
loop_
_entity_poly.entity_id
_entity_poly.type
_entity_poly.pdbx_seq_one_letter_code
_entity_poly.pdbx_strand_id
1 'polypeptide(L)'
;MPLCLLCPMFRASLALILFCSAPALAEGEAKAPGPVATLALALRLYDQAEGQGDALGMAVAARLAATIRQRGARHWEKQSGKYSGPVLQDAGTARLRATPDLLTSGAAWSGALLMAEEDEALSDLLYELSPPVLRGGVSQVAAELKPGHEDRWTLPFAGQSPAEIAVFATGTDSDAPQSDPGAAGTLLWAVEDGAGGILCPMRPVAAGVCSFTPAENGFYEVVIANPAGGSTARAGAYLLVAN
;
A
#
# COMPACT_ATOMS: atom_id res chain seq x y z
N MET A 1 61.86 -12.79 -51.22
CA MET A 1 60.96 -13.94 -50.92
C MET A 1 61.47 -14.61 -49.66
N PRO A 2 60.67 -14.99 -48.64
CA PRO A 2 59.25 -14.73 -48.30
C PRO A 2 59.14 -13.71 -47.11
N LEU A 3 58.06 -12.97 -46.80
CA LEU A 3 56.63 -13.22 -46.51
C LEU A 3 56.32 -14.06 -45.24
N CYS A 4 55.92 -13.39 -44.15
CA CYS A 4 55.08 -13.87 -43.02
C CYS A 4 54.60 -12.60 -42.26
N LEU A 5 53.47 -11.96 -42.58
CA LEU A 5 52.07 -12.25 -42.21
C LEU A 5 51.76 -12.36 -40.70
N LEU A 6 51.08 -11.31 -40.21
CA LEU A 6 49.99 -11.21 -39.24
C LEU A 6 50.05 -11.99 -37.90
N CYS A 7 49.92 -11.23 -36.79
CA CYS A 7 48.79 -11.38 -35.84
C CYS A 7 48.78 -10.25 -34.79
N PRO A 8 47.85 -9.27 -34.80
CA PRO A 8 47.55 -8.49 -33.61
C PRO A 8 46.54 -9.26 -32.75
N MET A 9 46.96 -9.66 -31.54
CA MET A 9 46.05 -10.19 -30.52
C MET A 9 45.04 -9.12 -30.11
N PHE A 10 43.85 -9.17 -30.72
CA PHE A 10 42.68 -8.43 -30.28
C PHE A 10 42.13 -9.13 -29.03
N ARG A 11 42.52 -8.65 -27.84
CA ARG A 11 41.88 -9.04 -26.58
C ARG A 11 40.47 -8.45 -26.56
N ALA A 12 39.49 -9.26 -26.96
CA ALA A 12 38.08 -8.98 -26.73
C ALA A 12 37.81 -9.07 -25.22
N SER A 13 37.86 -7.92 -24.54
CA SER A 13 37.30 -7.77 -23.20
C SER A 13 35.78 -7.91 -23.33
N LEU A 14 35.27 -9.08 -22.96
CA LEU A 14 33.85 -9.35 -22.82
C LEU A 14 33.34 -8.52 -21.62
N ALA A 15 32.85 -7.30 -21.89
CA ALA A 15 32.12 -6.52 -20.91
C ALA A 15 30.77 -7.22 -20.67
N LEU A 16 30.67 -7.92 -19.55
CA LEU A 16 29.40 -8.44 -19.04
C LEU A 16 28.53 -7.24 -18.68
N ILE A 17 27.64 -6.83 -19.58
CA ILE A 17 26.62 -5.82 -19.29
C ILE A 17 25.67 -6.48 -18.30
N LEU A 18 25.80 -6.14 -17.02
CA LEU A 18 24.73 -6.32 -16.04
C LEU A 18 23.56 -5.47 -16.54
N PHE A 19 22.61 -6.11 -17.23
CA PHE A 19 21.30 -5.54 -17.45
C PHE A 19 20.62 -5.46 -16.08
N CYS A 20 20.75 -4.30 -15.44
CA CYS A 20 19.81 -3.91 -14.41
C CYS A 20 18.48 -3.73 -15.13
N SER A 21 17.59 -4.73 -15.07
CA SER A 21 16.28 -4.70 -15.71
C SER A 21 15.51 -3.50 -15.19
N ALA A 22 15.43 -2.45 -16.00
CA ALA A 22 14.60 -1.29 -15.69
C ALA A 22 13.13 -1.69 -15.86
N PRO A 23 12.24 -1.21 -14.99
CA PRO A 23 10.85 -1.60 -15.07
C PRO A 23 10.18 -1.11 -16.34
N ALA A 24 9.37 -1.98 -16.95
CA ALA A 24 8.65 -1.72 -18.19
C ALA A 24 7.39 -0.88 -17.92
N LEU A 25 7.55 0.44 -17.81
CA LEU A 25 6.47 1.40 -17.61
C LEU A 25 6.11 2.13 -18.90
N ALA A 26 4.83 2.42 -19.09
CA ALA A 26 4.39 3.34 -20.13
C ALA A 26 4.78 4.78 -19.77
N GLU A 27 5.18 5.58 -20.76
CA GLU A 27 5.30 7.03 -20.59
C GLU A 27 3.90 7.63 -20.34
N GLY A 28 3.72 8.40 -19.26
CA GLY A 28 2.40 8.86 -18.87
C GLY A 28 2.41 10.17 -18.09
N GLU A 29 1.50 11.06 -18.48
CA GLU A 29 1.20 12.35 -17.83
C GLU A 29 0.54 12.11 -16.46
N ALA A 30 0.76 13.02 -15.49
CA ALA A 30 0.23 12.90 -14.13
C ALA A 30 -1.31 12.87 -14.14
N LYS A 31 -1.89 11.69 -13.93
CA LYS A 31 -3.34 11.46 -13.94
C LYS A 31 -3.96 11.75 -12.57
N ALA A 32 -5.25 12.10 -12.56
CA ALA A 32 -6.02 12.27 -11.33
C ALA A 32 -5.92 11.03 -10.41
N PRO A 33 -5.96 11.20 -9.07
CA PRO A 33 -5.84 10.09 -8.12
C PRO A 33 -6.86 9.00 -8.40
N GLY A 34 -6.42 7.75 -8.43
CA GLY A 34 -7.29 6.60 -8.61
C GLY A 34 -8.03 6.22 -7.33
N PRO A 35 -8.74 5.08 -7.36
CA PRO A 35 -9.58 4.65 -6.25
C PRO A 35 -8.77 4.24 -5.02
N VAL A 36 -7.53 3.74 -5.18
CA VAL A 36 -6.67 3.37 -4.04
C VAL A 36 -6.11 4.63 -3.39
N ALA A 37 -5.67 5.60 -4.19
CA ALA A 37 -5.27 6.91 -3.69
C ALA A 37 -6.40 7.66 -2.97
N THR A 38 -7.63 7.54 -3.46
CA THR A 38 -8.82 8.08 -2.79
C THR A 38 -9.05 7.44 -1.43
N LEU A 39 -8.93 6.11 -1.33
CA LEU A 39 -9.07 5.41 -0.05
C LEU A 39 -7.95 5.78 0.95
N ALA A 40 -6.70 5.86 0.47
CA ALA A 40 -5.56 6.28 1.28
C ALA A 40 -5.68 7.74 1.77
N LEU A 41 -6.25 8.62 0.94
CA LEU A 41 -6.57 9.98 1.34
C LEU A 41 -7.66 10.01 2.42
N ALA A 42 -8.74 9.25 2.23
CA ALA A 42 -9.83 9.16 3.20
C ALA A 42 -9.32 8.72 4.58
N LEU A 43 -8.41 7.74 4.64
CA LEU A 43 -7.81 7.29 5.91
C LEU A 43 -7.02 8.37 6.63
N ARG A 44 -6.18 9.11 5.90
CA ARG A 44 -5.43 10.23 6.48
C ARG A 44 -6.35 11.34 6.97
N LEU A 45 -7.37 11.67 6.19
CA LEU A 45 -8.35 12.70 6.56
C LEU A 45 -9.11 12.32 7.82
N TYR A 46 -9.55 11.06 7.93
CA TYR A 46 -10.26 10.60 9.11
C TYR A 46 -9.38 10.64 10.36
N ASP A 47 -8.16 10.08 10.29
CA ASP A 47 -7.25 10.05 11.45
C ASP A 47 -6.87 11.47 11.93
N GLN A 48 -6.72 12.41 10.99
CA GLN A 48 -6.51 13.82 11.31
C GLN A 48 -7.75 14.44 11.95
N ALA A 49 -8.94 14.25 11.37
CA ALA A 49 -10.18 14.85 11.83
C ALA A 49 -10.59 14.32 13.21
N GLU A 50 -10.50 13.01 13.42
CA GLU A 50 -10.73 12.37 14.72
C GLU A 50 -9.77 12.92 15.78
N GLY A 51 -8.49 13.09 15.44
CA GLY A 51 -7.50 13.70 16.34
C GLY A 51 -7.79 15.17 16.70
N GLN A 52 -8.59 15.86 15.90
CA GLN A 52 -8.97 17.27 16.10
C GLN A 52 -10.37 17.42 16.69
N GLY A 53 -11.16 16.34 16.81
CA GLY A 53 -12.58 16.44 17.15
C GLY A 53 -13.42 17.08 16.04
N ASP A 54 -13.01 16.95 14.77
CA ASP A 54 -13.71 17.50 13.62
C ASP A 54 -14.70 16.49 13.01
N ALA A 55 -15.95 16.55 13.47
CA ALA A 55 -17.04 15.70 12.98
C ALA A 55 -17.27 15.83 11.47
N LEU A 56 -17.18 17.06 10.91
CA LEU A 56 -17.36 17.28 9.48
C LEU A 56 -16.23 16.63 8.68
N GLY A 57 -14.98 16.77 9.14
CA GLY A 57 -13.82 16.11 8.56
C GLY A 57 -13.96 14.59 8.54
N MET A 58 -14.42 13.99 9.65
CA MET A 58 -14.70 12.54 9.74
C MET A 58 -15.79 12.11 8.75
N ALA A 59 -16.89 12.87 8.66
CA ALA A 59 -17.98 12.62 7.73
C ALA A 59 -17.52 12.69 6.26
N VAL A 60 -16.71 13.70 5.90
CA VAL A 60 -16.11 13.83 4.57
C VAL A 60 -15.22 12.62 4.25
N ALA A 61 -14.39 12.19 5.21
CA ALA A 61 -13.52 11.05 5.03
C ALA A 61 -14.30 9.74 4.81
N ALA A 62 -15.31 9.47 5.63
CA ALA A 62 -16.19 8.32 5.49
C ALA A 62 -16.90 8.32 4.12
N ARG A 63 -17.42 9.48 3.69
CA ARG A 63 -18.06 9.62 2.37
C ARG A 63 -17.10 9.40 1.21
N LEU A 64 -15.87 9.90 1.30
CA LEU A 64 -14.84 9.67 0.29
C LEU A 64 -14.55 8.17 0.14
N ALA A 65 -14.35 7.45 1.24
CA ALA A 65 -14.15 6.00 1.21
C ALA A 65 -15.35 5.26 0.61
N ALA A 66 -16.57 5.68 0.95
CA ALA A 66 -17.81 5.09 0.44
C ALA A 66 -18.05 5.34 -1.07
N THR A 67 -17.30 6.23 -1.73
CA THR A 67 -17.31 6.32 -3.21
C THR A 67 -16.59 5.15 -3.88
N ILE A 68 -15.82 4.35 -3.14
CA ILE A 68 -14.97 3.28 -3.70
C ILE A 68 -15.58 1.92 -3.41
N ARG A 69 -15.92 1.17 -4.46
CA ARG A 69 -16.42 -0.20 -4.32
C ARG A 69 -15.30 -1.15 -3.97
N GLN A 70 -15.32 -1.71 -2.77
CA GLN A 70 -14.40 -2.76 -2.37
C GLN A 70 -14.89 -4.15 -2.80
N ARG A 71 -13.95 -5.02 -3.17
CA ARG A 71 -14.19 -6.44 -3.48
C ARG A 71 -13.04 -7.28 -2.96
N GLY A 72 -13.32 -8.53 -2.57
CA GLY A 72 -12.26 -9.48 -2.28
C GLY A 72 -11.41 -9.74 -3.53
N ALA A 73 -10.10 -9.78 -3.34
CA ALA A 73 -9.14 -10.11 -4.38
C ALA A 73 -9.44 -11.46 -5.02
N ARG A 74 -9.30 -11.54 -6.34
CA ARG A 74 -9.45 -12.77 -7.13
C ARG A 74 -8.20 -12.94 -7.98
N HIS A 75 -7.75 -14.19 -8.12
CA HIS A 75 -6.55 -14.52 -8.90
C HIS A 75 -5.26 -13.86 -8.39
N TRP A 76 -5.25 -13.45 -7.12
CA TRP A 76 -4.01 -13.07 -6.44
C TRP A 76 -3.44 -14.31 -5.78
N GLU A 77 -2.15 -14.51 -5.95
CA GLU A 77 -1.45 -15.67 -5.40
C GLU A 77 -0.52 -15.20 -4.28
N LYS A 78 -0.48 -15.95 -3.19
CA LYS A 78 0.34 -15.65 -2.01
C LYS A 78 1.43 -16.69 -1.87
N GLN A 79 2.66 -16.26 -1.70
CA GLN A 79 3.78 -17.08 -1.26
C GLN A 79 4.34 -16.49 0.02
N SER A 80 4.53 -17.31 1.06
CA SER A 80 5.10 -16.88 2.34
C SER A 80 6.48 -17.47 2.54
N GLY A 81 7.40 -16.67 3.07
CA GLY A 81 8.78 -17.05 3.27
C GLY A 81 9.41 -16.42 4.52
N LYS A 82 10.67 -16.77 4.76
CA LYS A 82 11.49 -16.06 5.76
C LYS A 82 11.94 -14.73 5.16
N TYR A 83 11.79 -13.66 5.93
CA TYR A 83 12.33 -12.37 5.53
C TYR A 83 13.86 -12.39 5.62
N SER A 84 14.52 -11.97 4.54
CA SER A 84 15.99 -11.85 4.48
C SER A 84 16.47 -10.48 4.00
N GLY A 85 15.54 -9.52 3.88
CA GLY A 85 15.79 -8.18 3.39
C GLY A 85 16.35 -7.21 4.45
N PRO A 86 16.49 -5.92 4.07
CA PRO A 86 17.06 -4.91 4.95
C PRO A 86 16.15 -4.57 6.13
N VAL A 87 16.70 -4.58 7.34
CA VAL A 87 16.01 -3.99 8.50
C VAL A 87 16.12 -2.46 8.38
N LEU A 88 15.01 -1.79 8.08
CA LEU A 88 14.95 -0.33 8.09
C LEU A 88 14.93 0.15 9.55
N GLN A 89 16.05 0.69 10.02
CA GLN A 89 16.12 1.42 11.29
C GLN A 89 15.43 2.77 11.10
N ASP A 90 14.71 3.25 12.12
CA ASP A 90 13.94 4.50 12.10
C ASP A 90 12.78 4.56 11.08
N ALA A 91 12.16 3.41 10.81
CA ALA A 91 10.84 3.36 10.21
C ALA A 91 9.81 4.03 11.15
N GLY A 92 9.67 5.36 11.05
CA GLY A 92 8.69 6.12 11.81
C GLY A 92 7.31 5.48 11.73
N THR A 93 6.71 5.25 12.88
CA THR A 93 5.41 4.60 13.07
C THR A 93 4.27 5.58 12.81
N ALA A 94 4.19 6.17 11.62
CA ALA A 94 2.99 6.88 11.19
C ALA A 94 1.87 5.85 10.94
N ARG A 95 1.35 5.28 12.03
CA ARG A 95 0.19 4.40 12.03
C ARG A 95 -1.03 5.28 11.96
N LEU A 96 -1.86 5.03 10.96
CA LEU A 96 -3.23 5.52 10.99
C LEU A 96 -3.95 4.80 12.13
N ARG A 97 -4.66 5.54 13.00
CA ARG A 97 -5.56 4.91 13.98
C ARG A 97 -6.78 4.33 13.29
N ALA A 98 -7.22 5.00 12.23
CA ALA A 98 -8.28 4.53 11.36
C ALA A 98 -7.83 3.35 10.49
N THR A 99 -8.64 2.31 10.44
CA THR A 99 -8.48 1.18 9.51
C THR A 99 -9.36 1.38 8.27
N PRO A 100 -8.99 0.81 7.11
CA PRO A 100 -9.86 0.78 5.94
C PRO A 100 -11.26 0.21 6.24
N ASP A 101 -11.32 -0.84 7.07
CA ASP A 101 -12.57 -1.48 7.48
C ASP A 101 -13.48 -0.54 8.31
N LEU A 102 -12.90 0.30 9.17
CA LEU A 102 -13.65 1.32 9.93
C LEU A 102 -14.35 2.29 8.97
N LEU A 103 -13.65 2.76 7.95
CA LEU A 103 -14.19 3.72 6.99
C LEU A 103 -15.30 3.14 6.12
N THR A 104 -15.29 1.83 5.86
CA THR A 104 -16.26 1.21 4.95
C THR A 104 -17.34 0.38 5.62
N SER A 105 -17.27 0.14 6.93
CA SER A 105 -18.31 -0.54 7.71
C SER A 105 -19.47 0.36 8.16
N GLY A 106 -19.43 1.66 7.82
CA GLY A 106 -20.39 2.66 8.30
C GLY A 106 -20.08 3.18 9.71
N ALA A 107 -19.23 2.50 10.47
CA ALA A 107 -18.80 2.91 11.81
C ALA A 107 -18.16 4.31 11.82
N ALA A 108 -17.35 4.64 10.81
CA ALA A 108 -16.79 5.98 10.64
C ALA A 108 -17.86 7.08 10.50
N TRP A 109 -18.96 6.79 9.78
CA TRP A 109 -20.07 7.74 9.64
C TRP A 109 -20.85 7.87 10.94
N SER A 110 -21.10 6.77 11.63
CA SER A 110 -21.72 6.80 12.97
C SER A 110 -20.86 7.56 13.98
N GLY A 111 -19.53 7.41 13.93
CA GLY A 111 -18.61 8.18 14.77
C GLY A 111 -18.68 9.68 14.51
N ALA A 112 -18.78 10.08 13.24
CA ALA A 112 -18.98 11.48 12.87
C ALA A 112 -20.33 12.04 13.39
N LEU A 113 -21.42 11.26 13.28
CA LEU A 113 -22.72 11.66 13.82
C LEU A 113 -22.69 11.83 15.34
N LEU A 114 -22.12 10.87 16.07
CA LEU A 114 -21.97 10.94 17.53
C LEU A 114 -21.20 12.20 17.96
N MET A 115 -20.15 12.56 17.23
CA MET A 115 -19.35 13.74 17.52
C MET A 115 -20.10 15.05 17.18
N ALA A 116 -21.01 15.01 16.21
CA ALA A 116 -21.85 16.15 15.84
C ALA A 116 -23.07 16.33 16.76
N GLU A 117 -23.36 15.41 17.69
CA GLU A 117 -24.57 15.49 18.54
C GLU A 117 -24.65 16.78 19.37
N GLU A 118 -23.51 17.36 19.73
CA GLU A 118 -23.46 18.62 20.48
C GLU A 118 -23.73 19.87 19.60
N ASP A 119 -23.76 19.71 18.27
CA ASP A 119 -24.08 20.75 17.29
C ASP A 119 -25.27 20.32 16.41
N GLU A 120 -26.46 20.77 16.81
CA GLU A 120 -27.73 20.45 16.13
C GLU A 120 -27.70 20.78 14.63
N ALA A 121 -27.11 21.93 14.26
CA ALA A 121 -27.06 22.35 12.85
C ALA A 121 -26.13 21.46 12.02
N LEU A 122 -25.00 21.04 12.60
CA LEU A 122 -24.10 20.09 11.95
C LEU A 122 -24.74 18.69 11.85
N SER A 123 -25.37 18.21 12.91
CA SER A 123 -26.09 16.94 12.92
C SER A 123 -27.16 16.90 11.82
N ASP A 124 -28.02 17.92 11.75
CA ASP A 124 -29.05 18.05 10.72
C ASP A 124 -28.45 18.04 9.30
N LEU A 125 -27.38 18.83 9.09
CA LEU A 125 -26.66 18.85 7.82
C LEU A 125 -26.17 17.43 7.44
N LEU A 126 -25.57 16.69 8.37
CA LEU A 126 -25.07 15.34 8.10
C LEU A 126 -26.20 14.37 7.73
N TYR A 127 -27.36 14.45 8.40
CA TYR A 127 -28.52 13.62 8.08
C TYR A 127 -29.12 13.92 6.70
N GLU A 128 -29.02 15.15 6.21
CA GLU A 128 -29.51 15.55 4.88
C GLU A 128 -28.61 15.09 3.73
N LEU A 129 -27.36 14.70 4.01
CA LEU A 129 -26.41 14.33 2.96
C LEU A 129 -26.82 13.02 2.28
N SER A 130 -27.15 13.11 0.99
CA SER A 130 -27.45 11.95 0.14
C SER A 130 -26.29 10.94 0.10
N PRO A 131 -26.53 9.63 -0.10
CA PRO A 131 -25.45 8.64 -0.24
C PRO A 131 -24.46 9.01 -1.36
N PRO A 132 -23.16 8.74 -1.18
CA PRO A 132 -22.16 9.02 -2.20
C PRO A 132 -22.36 8.14 -3.45
N VAL A 133 -22.02 8.69 -4.62
CA VAL A 133 -22.02 7.96 -5.89
C VAL A 133 -20.68 7.23 -6.05
N LEU A 134 -20.72 5.98 -6.53
CA LEU A 134 -19.52 5.19 -6.77
C LEU A 134 -18.66 5.78 -7.89
N ARG A 135 -17.36 5.90 -7.65
CA ARG A 135 -16.36 6.49 -8.56
C ARG A 135 -15.25 5.54 -9.00
N GLY A 136 -15.31 4.29 -8.55
CA GLY A 136 -14.34 3.27 -8.91
C GLY A 136 -14.47 2.06 -8.01
N GLY A 137 -13.50 1.16 -8.10
CA GLY A 137 -13.43 0.03 -7.19
C GLY A 137 -12.01 -0.47 -7.00
N VAL A 138 -11.85 -1.25 -5.94
CA VAL A 138 -10.60 -1.88 -5.56
C VAL A 138 -10.85 -3.36 -5.26
N SER A 139 -9.81 -4.15 -5.46
CA SER A 139 -9.66 -5.51 -4.97
C SER A 139 -8.81 -5.47 -3.70
N GLN A 140 -9.16 -6.26 -2.70
CA GLN A 140 -8.44 -6.27 -1.43
C GLN A 140 -8.31 -7.66 -0.80
N VAL A 141 -7.27 -7.83 0.00
CA VAL A 141 -7.07 -9.02 0.84
C VAL A 141 -6.45 -8.63 2.18
N ALA A 142 -6.97 -9.20 3.26
CA ALA A 142 -6.40 -9.06 4.59
C ALA A 142 -5.60 -10.30 4.95
N ALA A 143 -4.48 -10.12 5.64
CA ALA A 143 -3.68 -11.23 6.14
C ALA A 143 -2.84 -10.83 7.37
N GLU A 144 -2.45 -11.85 8.12
CA GLU A 144 -1.49 -11.74 9.21
C GLU A 144 -0.10 -12.20 8.76
N LEU A 145 0.93 -11.56 9.29
CA LEU A 145 2.33 -11.84 9.01
C LEU A 145 3.15 -11.98 10.29
N LYS A 146 3.67 -13.19 10.47
CA LYS A 146 4.52 -13.55 11.60
C LYS A 146 5.81 -12.71 11.61
N PRO A 147 6.40 -12.45 12.79
CA PRO A 147 7.74 -11.86 12.87
C PRO A 147 8.77 -12.63 12.04
N GLY A 148 9.69 -11.93 11.41
CA GLY A 148 10.78 -12.48 10.60
C GLY A 148 10.32 -13.16 9.32
N HIS A 149 9.09 -12.91 8.87
CA HIS A 149 8.53 -13.48 7.65
C HIS A 149 8.17 -12.39 6.64
N GLU A 150 8.03 -12.81 5.39
CA GLU A 150 7.49 -12.02 4.30
C GLU A 150 6.38 -12.78 3.57
N ASP A 151 5.47 -12.01 2.99
CA ASP A 151 4.49 -12.45 2.02
C ASP A 151 4.78 -11.77 0.69
N ARG A 152 4.79 -12.56 -0.39
CA ARG A 152 4.86 -12.12 -1.77
C ARG A 152 3.52 -12.39 -2.43
N TRP A 153 2.88 -11.31 -2.89
CA TRP A 153 1.61 -11.38 -3.60
C TRP A 153 1.82 -11.14 -5.08
N THR A 154 1.36 -12.06 -5.92
CA THR A 154 1.39 -11.91 -7.38
C THR A 154 0.03 -11.40 -7.86
N LEU A 155 0.02 -10.22 -8.49
CA LEU A 155 -1.18 -9.51 -8.93
C LEU A 155 -1.19 -9.33 -10.45
N PRO A 156 -2.30 -9.63 -11.14
CA PRO A 156 -2.44 -9.34 -12.56
C PRO A 156 -2.82 -7.87 -12.80
N PHE A 157 -2.10 -7.18 -13.67
CA PHE A 157 -2.47 -5.84 -14.16
C PHE A 157 -2.54 -5.80 -15.69
N ALA A 158 -3.46 -4.98 -16.20
CA ALA A 158 -3.59 -4.73 -17.63
C ALA A 158 -2.57 -3.70 -18.11
N GLY A 159 -1.98 -3.97 -19.27
CA GLY A 159 -1.12 -3.03 -20.00
C GLY A 159 -1.85 -1.73 -20.32
N GLN A 160 -1.11 -0.62 -20.28
CA GLN A 160 -1.59 0.73 -20.59
C GLN A 160 -2.72 1.24 -19.67
N SER A 161 -3.02 0.53 -18.58
CA SER A 161 -4.02 0.94 -17.59
C SER A 161 -3.32 1.40 -16.31
N PRO A 162 -3.66 2.57 -15.75
CA PRO A 162 -3.12 3.01 -14.47
C PRO A 162 -3.42 2.00 -13.35
N ALA A 163 -2.37 1.60 -12.65
CA ALA A 163 -2.40 0.72 -11.50
C ALA A 163 -2.00 1.51 -10.25
N GLU A 164 -2.69 1.23 -9.16
CA GLU A 164 -2.41 1.75 -7.83
C GLU A 164 -2.42 0.59 -6.84
N ILE A 165 -1.45 0.58 -5.94
CA ILE A 165 -1.34 -0.40 -4.87
C ILE A 165 -1.10 0.34 -3.56
N ALA A 166 -1.76 -0.10 -2.49
CA ALA A 166 -1.49 0.35 -1.14
C ALA A 166 -1.51 -0.85 -0.17
N VAL A 167 -0.68 -0.76 0.86
CA VAL A 167 -0.71 -1.66 2.00
C VAL A 167 -1.04 -0.81 3.21
N PHE A 168 -2.04 -1.23 3.98
CA PHE A 168 -2.42 -0.60 5.24
C PHE A 168 -2.15 -1.58 6.37
N ALA A 169 -1.59 -1.09 7.48
CA ALA A 169 -1.50 -1.90 8.68
C ALA A 169 -2.91 -2.04 9.27
N THR A 170 -3.32 -3.27 9.56
CA THR A 170 -4.54 -3.57 10.27
C THR A 170 -4.14 -4.18 11.61
N GLY A 171 -4.74 -3.71 12.70
CA GLY A 171 -4.31 -4.13 14.02
C GLY A 171 -4.85 -3.18 15.07
N THR A 172 -5.56 -3.76 16.02
CA THR A 172 -6.12 -3.06 17.16
C THR A 172 -5.03 -2.91 18.23
N ASP A 173 -4.25 -1.83 18.14
CA ASP A 173 -3.53 -1.31 19.32
C ASP A 173 -4.50 -0.61 20.29
N SER A 174 -5.83 -0.85 20.21
CA SER A 174 -6.81 -0.27 21.13
C SER A 174 -6.62 -0.71 22.59
N ASP A 175 -5.87 -1.78 22.84
CA ASP A 175 -5.53 -2.28 24.19
C ASP A 175 -4.02 -2.22 24.50
N ALA A 176 -3.18 -1.69 23.60
CA ALA A 176 -1.76 -1.54 23.86
C ALA A 176 -1.51 -0.19 24.57
N PRO A 177 -0.89 -0.18 25.76
CA PRO A 177 -0.43 1.06 26.36
C PRO A 177 0.43 1.81 25.33
N GLN A 178 0.06 3.07 25.05
CA GLN A 178 0.74 4.00 24.13
C GLN A 178 2.24 4.21 24.45
N SER A 179 2.73 3.63 25.54
CA SER A 179 4.08 3.71 26.09
C SER A 179 5.06 2.64 25.58
N ASP A 180 4.68 1.71 24.69
CA ASP A 180 5.64 0.79 24.06
C ASP A 180 5.70 0.97 22.52
N PRO A 181 6.35 2.04 22.03
CA PRO A 181 6.46 2.34 20.59
C PRO A 181 7.19 1.25 19.79
N GLY A 182 7.80 0.26 20.44
CA GLY A 182 8.49 -0.87 19.81
C GLY A 182 7.66 -2.16 19.63
N ALA A 183 6.42 -2.22 20.11
CA ALA A 183 5.73 -3.51 20.29
C ALA A 183 4.85 -3.99 19.13
N ALA A 184 4.24 -3.11 18.33
CA ALA A 184 3.52 -3.58 17.12
C ALA A 184 4.48 -3.71 15.93
N GLY A 185 4.42 -4.85 15.25
CA GLY A 185 5.34 -5.19 14.17
C GLY A 185 5.31 -4.12 13.09
N THR A 186 6.43 -3.43 12.87
CA THR A 186 6.56 -2.46 11.79
C THR A 186 6.60 -3.22 10.48
N LEU A 187 5.49 -3.23 9.75
CA LEU A 187 5.43 -3.86 8.45
C LEU A 187 6.15 -2.98 7.42
N LEU A 188 6.89 -3.61 6.52
CA LEU A 188 7.50 -3.01 5.36
C LEU A 188 6.80 -3.52 4.10
N TRP A 189 6.84 -2.75 3.02
CA TRP A 189 6.36 -3.21 1.73
C TRP A 189 7.10 -2.58 0.55
N ALA A 190 7.13 -3.32 -0.56
CA ALA A 190 7.68 -2.92 -1.84
C ALA A 190 6.76 -3.39 -2.98
N VAL A 191 6.94 -2.81 -4.17
CA VAL A 191 6.31 -3.31 -5.40
C VAL A 191 7.39 -3.53 -6.45
N GLU A 192 7.35 -4.70 -7.06
CA GLU A 192 8.25 -5.15 -8.11
C GLU A 192 7.42 -5.52 -9.35
N ASP A 193 8.02 -5.41 -10.53
CA ASP A 193 7.46 -6.01 -11.74
C ASP A 193 7.76 -7.52 -11.82
N GLY A 194 7.17 -8.21 -12.80
CA GLY A 194 7.37 -9.65 -13.00
C GLY A 194 8.80 -10.06 -13.38
N ALA A 195 9.71 -9.12 -13.64
CA ALA A 195 11.13 -9.35 -13.90
C ALA A 195 12.02 -9.02 -12.68
N GLY A 196 11.42 -8.61 -11.54
CA GLY A 196 12.12 -8.19 -10.32
C GLY A 196 12.60 -6.74 -10.36
N GLY A 197 12.17 -5.95 -11.34
CA GLY A 197 12.43 -4.50 -11.40
C GLY A 197 11.65 -3.78 -10.30
N ILE A 198 12.32 -2.95 -9.50
CA ILE A 198 11.69 -2.23 -8.39
C ILE A 198 10.85 -1.07 -8.93
N LEU A 199 9.54 -1.13 -8.72
CA LEU A 199 8.61 -0.03 -9.02
C LEU A 199 8.48 0.93 -7.84
N CYS A 200 8.33 0.37 -6.64
CA CYS A 200 8.27 1.10 -5.40
C CYS A 200 9.24 0.46 -4.40
N PRO A 201 10.24 1.21 -3.91
CA PRO A 201 11.23 0.65 -3.00
C PRO A 201 10.59 0.26 -1.67
N MET A 202 11.24 -0.71 -1.00
CA MET A 202 10.87 -1.17 0.33
C MET A 202 10.77 0.01 1.29
N ARG A 203 9.62 0.16 1.94
CA ARG A 203 9.30 1.26 2.85
C ARG A 203 8.36 0.81 3.96
N PRO A 204 8.27 1.55 5.07
CA PRO A 204 7.28 1.26 6.10
C PRO A 204 5.85 1.34 5.54
N VAL A 205 4.99 0.46 6.03
CA VAL A 205 3.56 0.52 5.78
C VAL A 205 2.99 1.78 6.43
N ALA A 206 2.40 2.63 5.59
CA ALA A 206 1.73 3.87 5.94
C ALA A 206 0.61 4.08 4.89
N ALA A 207 -0.13 5.19 4.95
CA ALA A 207 -1.14 5.55 3.95
C ALA A 207 -0.57 5.95 2.56
N GLY A 208 0.57 5.37 2.16
CA GLY A 208 1.24 5.63 0.90
C GLY A 208 0.70 4.75 -0.23
N VAL A 209 0.74 5.28 -1.45
CA VAL A 209 0.30 4.58 -2.67
C VAL A 209 1.48 4.40 -3.61
N CYS A 210 1.58 3.22 -4.20
CA CYS A 210 2.43 2.96 -5.36
C CYS A 210 1.58 3.10 -6.62
N SER A 211 1.85 4.11 -7.45
CA SER A 211 1.13 4.33 -8.71
C SER A 211 2.06 4.11 -9.88
N PHE A 212 1.62 3.36 -10.88
CA PHE A 212 2.38 3.06 -12.09
C PHE A 212 1.44 2.69 -13.25
N THR A 213 1.95 2.68 -14.48
CA THR A 213 1.21 2.21 -15.65
C THR A 213 2.02 1.11 -16.34
N PRO A 214 1.58 -0.17 -16.25
CA PRO A 214 2.17 -1.28 -16.99
C PRO A 214 2.32 -0.97 -18.47
N ALA A 215 3.47 -1.25 -19.08
CA ALA A 215 3.60 -1.18 -20.54
C ALA A 215 2.77 -2.27 -21.24
N GLU A 216 2.69 -3.45 -20.63
CA GLU A 216 2.02 -4.64 -21.16
C GLU A 216 1.21 -5.35 -20.08
N ASN A 217 0.31 -6.25 -20.47
CA ASN A 217 -0.37 -7.14 -19.53
C ASN A 217 0.67 -8.00 -18.81
N GLY A 218 0.60 -8.07 -17.49
CA GLY A 218 1.61 -8.81 -16.75
C GLY A 218 1.24 -9.03 -15.30
N PHE A 219 2.11 -9.81 -14.65
CA PHE A 219 2.07 -10.03 -13.21
C PHE A 219 3.09 -9.14 -12.52
N TYR A 220 2.70 -8.63 -11.37
CA TYR A 220 3.50 -7.74 -10.53
C TYR A 220 3.51 -8.29 -9.12
N GLU A 221 4.60 -8.05 -8.40
CA GLU A 221 4.79 -8.61 -7.08
C GLU A 221 4.75 -7.53 -6.01
N VAL A 222 3.92 -7.76 -5.00
CA VAL A 222 3.91 -6.94 -3.79
C VAL A 222 4.57 -7.74 -2.68
N VAL A 223 5.69 -7.23 -2.19
CA VAL A 223 6.42 -7.83 -1.07
C VAL A 223 5.99 -7.11 0.18
N ILE A 224 5.53 -7.85 1.20
CA ILE A 224 5.16 -7.32 2.51
C ILE A 224 5.96 -8.09 3.55
N ALA A 225 6.74 -7.39 4.36
CA ALA A 225 7.67 -8.00 5.30
C ALA A 225 7.41 -7.54 6.73
N ASN A 226 7.58 -8.47 7.67
CA ASN A 226 7.67 -8.17 9.09
C ASN A 226 9.13 -8.44 9.54
N PRO A 227 10.00 -7.42 9.56
CA PRO A 227 11.40 -7.57 9.93
C PRO A 227 11.60 -7.82 11.43
N ALA A 228 10.54 -7.75 12.25
CA ALA A 228 10.66 -7.92 13.69
C ALA A 228 11.24 -9.29 14.03
N GLY A 229 12.21 -9.31 14.95
CA GLY A 229 12.87 -10.52 15.44
C GLY A 229 12.95 -10.54 16.97
N GLY A 230 13.20 -11.72 17.54
CA GLY A 230 13.30 -11.93 18.99
C GLY A 230 12.00 -12.44 19.64
N SER A 231 12.08 -12.78 20.93
CA SER A 231 11.01 -13.44 21.68
C SER A 231 9.81 -12.55 22.01
N THR A 232 9.95 -11.23 21.87
CA THR A 232 8.89 -10.24 22.11
C THR A 232 8.26 -9.71 20.82
N ALA A 233 8.73 -10.17 19.66
CA ALA A 233 8.26 -9.70 18.37
C ALA A 233 6.81 -10.15 18.12
N ARG A 234 5.97 -9.22 17.66
CA ARG A 234 4.54 -9.47 17.39
C ARG A 234 4.26 -9.67 15.91
N ALA A 235 3.26 -10.51 15.62
CA ALA A 235 2.68 -10.55 14.29
C ALA A 235 2.12 -9.16 13.94
N GLY A 236 2.22 -8.79 12.66
CA GLY A 236 1.48 -7.66 12.11
C GLY A 236 0.31 -8.18 11.28
N ALA A 237 -0.75 -7.40 11.15
CA ALA A 237 -1.75 -7.66 10.13
C ALA A 237 -1.78 -6.50 9.13
N TYR A 238 -2.20 -6.81 7.91
CA TYR A 238 -2.29 -5.82 6.85
C TYR A 238 -3.51 -6.05 5.97
N LEU A 239 -3.92 -4.98 5.28
CA LEU A 239 -4.81 -5.00 4.15
C LEU A 239 -4.03 -4.55 2.92
N LEU A 240 -3.92 -5.44 1.94
CA LEU A 240 -3.39 -5.12 0.62
C LEU A 240 -4.56 -4.73 -0.29
N VAL A 241 -4.45 -3.58 -0.96
CA VAL A 241 -5.47 -3.00 -1.84
C VAL A 241 -4.86 -2.63 -3.19
N ALA A 242 -5.53 -2.98 -4.28
CA ALA A 242 -5.19 -2.55 -5.63
C ALA A 242 -6.44 -2.35 -6.50
N ASN A 243 -6.35 -1.58 -7.59
CA ASN A 243 -7.48 -1.31 -8.50
C ASN A 243 -7.60 -2.29 -9.66
#